data_AF-A0A2S2PMQ2-F1
#
_entry.id   AF-A0A2S2PMQ2-F1
#
_cell.length_a   1.000
_cell.length_b   1.000
_cell.length_c   1.000
_cell.angle_alpha   90.00
_cell.angle_beta   90.00
_cell.angle_gamma   90.00
#
_symmetry.space_group_name_H-M   'P 1'
#
loop_
_entity.id
_entity.type
_entity.pdbx_description
1 polymer ?
#
loop_
_entity_poly.entity_id
_entity_poly.type
_entity_poly.pdbx_seq_one_letter_code
_entity_poly.pdbx_strand_id
1 'polypeptide(L)'
;MINLDKRNGTWPGKPGDLRFGTWNIRTLYKPGALHNIIQITSNYRTEITALQEIRWPGNGILKSGNSTILYSGTKNQKHENGVGFIVKNSMVNSVKKFEPISDRLCYLQISGKVLDVVFINCYAPTESAESNAKDDFYDSLERTFDKLPRNCITIIVGDLNAQVGREEIFQRTAGKESLHLESNSNGIRLISFAASKDLIISSTQFQRKKYINIPGPPQVEGLKAKSTIY
;
A
#
# COMPACT_ATOMS: atom_id res chain seq x y z
N MET A 1 12.06 -2.54 -1.53
CA MET A 1 10.76 -1.83 -1.62
C MET A 1 11.00 -0.34 -1.31
N ILE A 2 10.45 0.59 -2.10
CA ILE A 2 10.69 2.04 -1.95
C ILE A 2 9.37 2.76 -1.66
N ASN A 3 9.38 3.58 -0.61
CA ASN A 3 8.37 4.61 -0.40
C ASN A 3 8.62 5.74 -1.42
N LEU A 4 7.64 5.99 -2.29
CA LEU A 4 7.74 6.90 -3.44
C LEU A 4 7.70 8.39 -3.06
N ASP A 5 7.39 8.73 -1.80
CA ASP A 5 7.27 10.13 -1.39
C ASP A 5 8.63 10.85 -1.28
N LYS A 6 9.78 10.15 -1.21
CA LYS A 6 11.04 10.80 -0.76
C LYS A 6 12.37 10.25 -1.31
N ARG A 7 12.52 9.94 -2.61
CA ARG A 7 13.86 9.61 -3.16
C ARG A 7 14.21 10.32 -4.48
N ASN A 8 15.28 11.10 -4.47
CA ASN A 8 16.12 11.36 -5.66
C ASN A 8 17.20 10.26 -5.84
N GLY A 9 16.95 9.01 -5.44
CA GLY A 9 18.00 8.00 -5.20
C GLY A 9 17.84 6.71 -5.99
N THR A 10 18.95 6.26 -6.59
CA THR A 10 19.14 5.01 -7.32
C THR A 10 18.68 3.77 -6.54
N TRP A 11 18.10 2.80 -7.25
CA TRP A 11 17.67 1.52 -6.70
C TRP A 11 18.88 0.60 -6.42
N PRO A 12 18.99 -0.02 -5.23
CA PRO A 12 20.07 -0.97 -4.92
C PRO A 12 19.80 -2.40 -5.40
N GLY A 13 18.67 -2.66 -6.07
CA GLY A 13 18.29 -4.00 -6.55
C GLY A 13 19.07 -4.44 -7.78
N LYS A 14 19.13 -5.74 -8.03
CA LYS A 14 19.80 -6.31 -9.21
C LYS A 14 18.94 -6.11 -10.46
N PRO A 15 19.54 -6.07 -11.66
CA PRO A 15 18.80 -6.13 -12.91
C PRO A 15 17.87 -7.36 -12.93
N GLY A 16 16.58 -7.13 -13.22
CA GLY A 16 15.56 -8.19 -13.25
C GLY A 16 14.77 -8.40 -11.96
N ASP A 17 15.07 -7.66 -10.89
CA ASP A 17 14.25 -7.65 -9.67
C ASP A 17 12.94 -6.87 -9.92
N LEU A 18 11.83 -7.43 -9.43
CA LEU A 18 10.52 -6.77 -9.45
C LEU A 18 10.56 -5.52 -8.56
N ARG A 19 10.32 -4.35 -9.17
CA ARG A 19 10.23 -3.08 -8.44
C ARG A 19 8.79 -2.70 -8.20
N PHE A 20 8.41 -2.61 -6.94
CA PHE A 20 7.08 -2.16 -6.57
C PHE A 20 7.12 -1.11 -5.45
N GLY A 21 6.02 -0.37 -5.36
CA GLY A 21 5.79 0.67 -4.35
C GLY A 21 4.33 0.75 -3.94
N THR A 22 4.06 1.56 -2.92
CA THR A 22 2.71 1.91 -2.48
C THR A 22 2.63 3.40 -2.25
N TRP A 23 1.48 4.01 -2.53
CA TRP A 23 1.27 5.45 -2.39
C TRP A 23 -0.19 5.80 -2.10
N ASN A 24 -0.43 6.43 -0.95
CA ASN A 24 -1.66 7.17 -0.70
C ASN A 24 -1.56 8.56 -1.37
N ILE A 25 -2.29 8.72 -2.47
CA ILE A 25 -2.17 9.86 -3.39
C ILE A 25 -3.19 10.98 -3.12
N ARG A 26 -4.01 10.84 -2.08
CA ARG A 26 -5.13 11.73 -1.70
C ARG A 26 -6.27 11.85 -2.72
N THR A 27 -6.02 11.99 -4.02
CA THR A 27 -7.08 11.97 -5.06
C THR A 27 -6.54 11.88 -6.51
N LEU A 28 -7.14 11.01 -7.34
CA LEU A 28 -6.97 11.01 -8.81
C LEU A 28 -8.07 11.76 -9.57
N TYR A 29 -9.07 12.29 -8.87
CA TYR A 29 -10.19 12.95 -9.52
C TYR A 29 -9.81 14.30 -10.17
N LYS A 30 -8.71 14.91 -9.73
CA LYS A 30 -8.25 16.20 -10.27
C LYS A 30 -7.71 16.03 -11.70
N PRO A 31 -8.03 16.95 -12.63
CA PRO A 31 -7.43 16.96 -13.96
C PRO A 31 -5.89 16.91 -13.90
N GLY A 32 -5.28 16.07 -14.72
CA GLY A 32 -3.82 15.91 -14.78
C GLY A 32 -3.19 15.08 -13.64
N ALA A 33 -3.91 14.76 -12.56
CA ALA A 33 -3.36 13.97 -11.45
C ALA A 33 -2.85 12.60 -11.89
N LEU A 34 -3.61 11.92 -12.75
CA LEU A 34 -3.22 10.62 -13.31
C LEU A 34 -1.91 10.71 -14.11
N HIS A 35 -1.76 11.73 -14.94
CA HIS A 35 -0.56 11.93 -15.74
C HIS A 35 0.67 12.14 -14.85
N ASN A 36 0.54 12.98 -13.82
CA ASN A 36 1.61 13.25 -12.86
C ASN A 36 2.06 11.97 -12.13
N ILE A 37 1.11 11.15 -11.67
CA ILE A 37 1.44 9.92 -10.94
C ILE A 37 2.09 8.88 -11.87
N ILE A 38 1.64 8.76 -13.12
CA ILE A 38 2.29 7.90 -14.12
C ILE A 38 3.73 8.36 -14.39
N GLN A 39 3.97 9.67 -14.49
CA GLN A 39 5.31 10.20 -14.69
C GLN A 39 6.21 9.91 -13.47
N ILE A 40 5.70 10.11 -12.26
CA ILE A 40 6.44 9.86 -11.02
C ILE A 40 6.79 8.38 -10.88
N THR A 41 5.82 7.48 -11.04
CA THR A 41 6.06 6.02 -10.99
C THR A 41 7.05 5.55 -12.06
N SER A 42 7.04 6.17 -13.24
CA SER A 42 8.04 5.94 -14.29
C SER A 42 9.44 6.41 -13.89
N ASN A 43 9.57 7.60 -13.28
CA ASN A 43 10.84 8.13 -12.78
C ASN A 43 11.45 7.23 -11.70
N TYR A 44 10.59 6.69 -10.84
CA TYR A 44 10.97 5.68 -9.85
C TYR A 44 11.13 4.27 -10.43
N ARG A 45 10.93 4.07 -11.74
CA ARG A 45 11.10 2.78 -12.43
C ARG A 45 10.29 1.64 -11.79
N THR A 46 9.21 1.96 -11.07
CA THR A 46 8.33 0.94 -10.47
C THR A 46 7.53 0.24 -11.56
N GLU A 47 7.44 -1.07 -11.47
CA GLU A 47 6.68 -1.93 -12.36
C GLU A 47 5.23 -2.08 -11.88
N ILE A 48 5.03 -2.10 -10.56
CA ILE A 48 3.72 -2.15 -9.91
C ILE A 48 3.69 -1.10 -8.79
N THR A 49 2.67 -0.26 -8.75
CA THR A 49 2.46 0.69 -7.64
C THR A 49 1.06 0.54 -7.10
N ALA A 50 0.92 0.15 -5.84
CA ALA A 50 -0.36 0.15 -5.12
C ALA A 50 -0.77 1.59 -4.79
N LEU A 51 -2.03 1.93 -5.03
CA LEU A 51 -2.59 3.26 -4.80
C LEU A 51 -3.71 3.20 -3.77
N GLN A 52 -3.76 4.19 -2.88
CA GLN A 52 -4.87 4.43 -1.95
C GLN A 52 -5.40 5.85 -2.14
N GLU A 53 -6.67 6.08 -1.79
CA GLU A 53 -7.39 7.33 -2.04
C GLU A 53 -7.48 7.71 -3.53
N ILE A 54 -7.79 6.72 -4.39
CA ILE A 54 -8.05 6.97 -5.82
C ILE A 54 -9.26 7.91 -6.01
N ARG A 55 -10.31 7.73 -5.20
CA ARG A 55 -11.56 8.50 -5.24
C ARG A 55 -12.31 8.45 -6.57
N TRP A 56 -12.16 7.37 -7.32
CA TRP A 56 -13.00 7.07 -8.48
C TRP A 56 -14.14 6.14 -8.06
N PRO A 57 -15.35 6.33 -8.59
CA PRO A 57 -16.44 5.40 -8.37
C PRO A 57 -16.31 4.15 -9.24
N GLY A 58 -16.93 3.06 -8.81
CA GLY A 58 -16.92 1.79 -9.51
C GLY A 58 -15.57 1.08 -9.47
N ASN A 59 -15.44 0.03 -10.26
CA ASN A 59 -14.19 -0.70 -10.45
C ASN A 59 -13.94 -0.87 -11.95
N GLY A 60 -12.66 -1.03 -12.32
CA GLY A 60 -12.34 -1.21 -13.73
C GLY A 60 -10.86 -1.16 -14.06
N ILE A 61 -10.61 -1.14 -15.37
CA ILE A 61 -9.29 -1.12 -15.97
C ILE A 61 -9.21 0.09 -16.90
N LEU A 62 -8.22 0.95 -16.69
CA LEU A 62 -7.96 2.12 -17.51
C LEU A 62 -6.54 2.06 -18.08
N LYS A 63 -6.40 2.14 -19.40
CA LYS A 63 -5.08 2.27 -20.05
C LYS A 63 -4.73 3.75 -20.19
N SER A 64 -3.52 4.13 -19.80
CA SER A 64 -3.02 5.50 -19.94
C SER A 64 -1.50 5.51 -20.14
N GLY A 65 -1.06 6.01 -21.31
CA GLY A 65 0.35 6.00 -21.68
C GLY A 65 0.96 4.59 -21.63
N ASN A 66 2.10 4.45 -20.98
CA ASN A 66 2.80 3.16 -20.80
C ASN A 66 2.37 2.38 -19.54
N SER A 67 1.18 2.67 -19.03
CA SER A 67 0.66 2.09 -17.79
C SER A 67 -0.81 1.70 -17.91
N THR A 68 -1.19 0.69 -17.13
CA THR A 68 -2.55 0.21 -16.94
C THR A 68 -2.93 0.37 -15.48
N ILE A 69 -4.07 1.01 -15.23
CA ILE A 69 -4.60 1.27 -13.89
C ILE A 69 -5.74 0.29 -13.64
N LEU A 70 -5.62 -0.46 -12.55
CA LEU A 70 -6.63 -1.40 -12.06
C LEU A 70 -7.18 -0.82 -10.76
N TYR A 71 -8.47 -0.53 -10.68
CA TYR A 71 -9.02 0.18 -9.53
C TYR A 71 -10.31 -0.44 -8.99
N SER A 72 -10.52 -0.23 -7.70
CA SER A 72 -11.69 -0.59 -6.92
C SER A 72 -12.11 0.61 -6.09
N GLY A 73 -13.30 1.12 -6.34
CA GLY A 73 -13.86 2.32 -5.73
C GLY A 73 -15.27 2.09 -5.21
N THR A 74 -15.93 3.19 -4.84
CA THR A 74 -17.25 3.15 -4.21
C THR A 74 -18.35 2.76 -5.20
N LYS A 75 -19.38 2.05 -4.73
CA LYS A 75 -20.56 1.72 -5.56
C LYS A 75 -21.58 2.87 -5.62
N ASN A 76 -21.53 3.78 -4.65
CA ASN A 76 -22.51 4.86 -4.44
C ASN A 76 -22.18 6.16 -5.21
N GLN A 77 -21.31 6.09 -6.22
CA GLN A 77 -20.85 7.24 -7.02
C GLN A 77 -20.14 8.35 -6.22
N LYS A 78 -19.80 8.13 -4.94
CA LYS A 78 -19.07 9.12 -4.15
C LYS A 78 -17.57 9.07 -4.45
N HIS A 79 -16.97 10.24 -4.56
CA HIS A 79 -15.52 10.41 -4.75
C HIS A 79 -14.75 10.32 -3.42
N GLU A 80 -14.83 9.17 -2.77
CA GLU A 80 -14.15 8.85 -1.51
C GLU A 80 -13.44 7.50 -1.60
N ASN A 81 -12.54 7.22 -0.66
CA ASN A 81 -11.77 5.97 -0.59
C ASN A 81 -11.11 5.62 -1.94
N GLY A 82 -11.11 4.34 -2.30
CA GLY A 82 -10.61 3.82 -3.55
C GLY A 82 -9.19 3.30 -3.43
N VAL A 83 -8.99 2.07 -3.89
CA VAL A 83 -7.70 1.36 -3.94
C VAL A 83 -7.46 0.80 -5.33
N GLY A 84 -6.19 0.59 -5.68
CA GLY A 84 -5.87 0.04 -7.00
C GLY A 84 -4.38 -0.13 -7.24
N PHE A 85 -4.02 -0.41 -8.47
CA PHE A 85 -2.64 -0.59 -8.91
C PHE A 85 -2.40 0.16 -10.21
N ILE A 86 -1.24 0.82 -10.30
CA ILE A 86 -0.62 1.15 -11.58
C ILE A 86 0.31 -0.01 -11.93
N VAL A 87 0.07 -0.62 -13.08
CA VAL A 87 0.89 -1.71 -13.64
C VAL A 87 1.51 -1.19 -14.92
N LYS A 88 2.85 -1.25 -15.02
CA LYS A 88 3.55 -0.91 -16.26
C LYS A 88 3.09 -1.85 -17.38
N ASN A 89 2.89 -1.36 -18.60
CA ASN A 89 2.35 -2.18 -19.69
C ASN A 89 3.18 -3.44 -19.99
N SER A 90 4.50 -3.39 -19.77
CA SER A 90 5.38 -4.56 -19.90
C SER A 90 5.08 -5.69 -18.91
N MET A 91 4.35 -5.42 -17.83
CA MET A 91 3.95 -6.39 -16.80
C MET A 91 2.52 -6.90 -16.98
N VAL A 92 1.72 -6.31 -17.86
CA VAL A 92 0.28 -6.65 -17.99
C VAL A 92 0.10 -8.11 -18.37
N ASN A 93 0.97 -8.66 -19.23
CA ASN A 93 0.93 -10.08 -19.60
C ASN A 93 1.28 -11.03 -18.43
N SER A 94 1.93 -10.51 -17.40
CA SER A 94 2.23 -11.26 -16.18
C SER A 94 1.09 -11.19 -15.17
N VAL A 95 0.10 -10.30 -15.35
CA VAL A 95 -1.07 -10.22 -14.46
C VAL A 95 -1.98 -11.41 -14.73
N LYS A 96 -2.12 -12.28 -13.72
CA LYS A 96 -3.03 -13.43 -13.75
C LYS A 96 -4.44 -13.04 -13.32
N LYS A 97 -4.53 -12.19 -12.29
CA LYS A 97 -5.81 -11.81 -11.71
C LYS A 97 -5.76 -10.46 -11.03
N PHE A 98 -6.81 -9.67 -11.19
CA PHE A 98 -7.11 -8.53 -10.36
C PHE A 98 -8.52 -8.71 -9.80
N GLU A 99 -8.68 -8.54 -8.50
CA GLU A 99 -9.97 -8.71 -7.82
C GLU A 99 -10.28 -7.48 -6.94
N PRO A 100 -11.33 -6.71 -7.30
CA PRO A 100 -11.85 -5.65 -6.44
C PRO A 100 -12.75 -6.24 -5.34
N ILE A 101 -12.33 -6.14 -4.06
CA ILE A 101 -13.11 -6.68 -2.93
C ILE A 101 -14.03 -5.62 -2.35
N SER A 102 -13.50 -4.42 -2.10
CA SER A 102 -14.23 -3.24 -1.65
C SER A 102 -13.53 -1.96 -2.14
N ASP A 103 -14.08 -0.80 -1.80
CA ASP A 103 -13.43 0.49 -2.02
C ASP A 103 -12.16 0.71 -1.15
N ARG A 104 -11.85 -0.23 -0.24
CA ARG A 104 -10.71 -0.22 0.68
C ARG A 104 -9.78 -1.42 0.53
N LEU A 105 -10.17 -2.43 -0.26
CA LEU A 105 -9.43 -3.68 -0.39
C LEU A 105 -9.51 -4.22 -1.82
N CYS A 106 -8.36 -4.52 -2.41
CA CYS A 106 -8.26 -5.26 -3.67
C CYS A 106 -6.97 -6.08 -3.68
N TYR A 107 -6.87 -7.07 -4.57
CA TYR A 107 -5.60 -7.76 -4.78
C TYR A 107 -5.25 -7.93 -6.26
N LEU A 108 -3.94 -8.06 -6.50
CA LEU A 108 -3.33 -8.30 -7.80
C LEU A 108 -2.43 -9.53 -7.70
N GLN A 109 -2.74 -10.58 -8.46
CA GLN A 109 -1.89 -11.76 -8.62
C GLN A 109 -1.11 -11.66 -9.93
N ILE A 110 0.21 -11.79 -9.83
CA ILE A 110 1.11 -11.84 -10.99
C ILE A 110 1.86 -13.17 -11.03
N SER A 111 2.19 -13.60 -12.25
CA SER A 111 3.08 -14.72 -12.48
C SER A 111 4.50 -14.34 -12.06
N GLY A 112 5.07 -15.10 -11.13
CA GLY A 112 6.50 -15.04 -10.84
C GLY A 112 7.27 -16.13 -11.60
N LYS A 113 8.59 -16.16 -11.39
CA LYS A 113 9.47 -17.16 -12.02
C LYS A 113 9.36 -18.55 -11.38
N VAL A 114 9.13 -18.59 -10.07
CA VAL A 114 9.07 -19.82 -9.28
C VAL A 114 7.69 -19.96 -8.63
N LEU A 115 7.28 -18.93 -7.90
CA LEU A 115 5.94 -18.82 -7.31
C LEU A 115 5.28 -17.55 -7.81
N ASP A 116 3.95 -17.58 -7.87
CA ASP A 116 3.15 -16.37 -8.08
C ASP A 116 3.35 -15.40 -6.92
N VAL A 117 3.16 -14.10 -7.21
CA VAL A 117 3.18 -13.04 -6.20
C VAL A 117 1.80 -12.42 -6.15
N VAL A 118 1.22 -12.31 -4.96
CA VAL A 118 -0.04 -11.63 -4.72
C VAL A 118 0.22 -10.36 -3.91
N PHE A 119 -0.21 -9.22 -4.44
CA PHE A 119 -0.26 -7.96 -3.72
C PHE A 119 -1.68 -7.72 -3.22
N ILE A 120 -1.88 -7.69 -1.91
CA ILE A 120 -3.13 -7.21 -1.32
C ILE A 120 -2.94 -5.72 -1.02
N ASN A 121 -3.76 -4.86 -1.63
CA ASN A 121 -3.73 -3.43 -1.39
C ASN A 121 -4.85 -3.01 -0.44
N CYS A 122 -4.46 -2.37 0.66
CA CYS A 122 -5.30 -2.03 1.79
C CYS A 122 -5.38 -0.51 2.01
N TYR A 123 -6.59 -0.04 2.32
CA TYR A 123 -6.83 1.28 2.89
C TYR A 123 -7.72 1.16 4.13
N ALA A 124 -7.11 0.93 5.30
CA ALA A 124 -7.86 0.69 6.53
C ALA A 124 -8.60 1.96 7.00
N PRO A 125 -9.68 1.81 7.77
CA PRO A 125 -10.31 2.93 8.46
C PRO A 125 -9.33 3.66 9.39
N THR A 126 -9.56 4.96 9.62
CA THR A 126 -8.72 5.77 10.51
C THR A 126 -8.88 5.33 11.97
N GLU A 127 -7.95 5.76 12.83
CA GLU A 127 -8.03 5.46 14.27
C GLU A 127 -9.33 5.98 14.91
N SER A 128 -9.89 7.07 14.40
CA SER A 128 -11.15 7.67 14.86
C SER A 128 -12.42 7.00 14.31
N ALA A 129 -12.30 6.03 13.40
CA ALA A 129 -13.45 5.33 12.85
C ALA A 129 -14.11 4.42 13.91
N GLU A 130 -15.39 4.12 13.72
CA GLU A 130 -16.14 3.19 14.58
C GLU A 130 -15.49 1.80 14.61
N SER A 131 -15.57 1.12 15.75
CA SER A 131 -14.96 -0.23 15.90
C SER A 131 -15.51 -1.20 14.86
N ASN A 132 -16.83 -1.22 14.66
CA ASN A 132 -17.47 -2.11 13.69
C ASN A 132 -16.88 -1.96 12.29
N ALA A 133 -16.64 -0.72 11.83
CA ALA A 133 -16.02 -0.48 10.52
C ALA A 133 -14.59 -1.01 10.44
N LYS A 134 -13.83 -0.98 11.55
CA LYS A 134 -12.49 -1.57 11.64
C LYS A 134 -12.56 -3.10 11.67
N ASP A 135 -13.48 -3.66 12.44
CA ASP A 135 -13.72 -5.10 12.55
C ASP A 135 -14.09 -5.67 11.17
N ASP A 136 -15.09 -5.08 10.49
CA ASP A 136 -15.51 -5.46 9.14
C ASP A 136 -14.35 -5.42 8.12
N PHE A 137 -13.47 -4.43 8.24
CA PHE A 137 -12.29 -4.32 7.38
C PHE A 137 -11.32 -5.48 7.60
N TYR A 138 -10.97 -5.79 8.86
CA TYR A 138 -10.04 -6.86 9.18
C TYR A 138 -10.63 -8.25 8.87
N ASP A 139 -11.94 -8.45 9.09
CA ASP A 139 -12.65 -9.68 8.70
C ASP A 139 -12.66 -9.87 7.17
N SER A 140 -12.79 -8.80 6.41
CA SER A 140 -12.70 -8.83 4.94
C SER A 140 -11.26 -9.13 4.47
N LEU A 141 -10.26 -8.54 5.13
CA LEU A 141 -8.85 -8.78 4.87
C LEU A 141 -8.47 -10.24 5.15
N GLU A 142 -8.88 -10.78 6.29
CA GLU A 142 -8.66 -12.18 6.67
C GLU A 142 -9.29 -13.14 5.67
N ARG A 143 -10.57 -12.97 5.35
CA ARG A 143 -11.24 -13.79 4.32
C ARG A 143 -10.58 -13.68 2.95
N THR A 144 -10.01 -12.53 2.61
CA THR A 144 -9.29 -12.34 1.35
C THR A 144 -7.98 -13.11 1.36
N PHE A 145 -7.21 -13.01 2.44
CA PHE A 145 -5.94 -13.72 2.62
C PHE A 145 -6.13 -15.24 2.58
N ASP A 146 -7.12 -15.77 3.30
CA ASP A 146 -7.37 -17.20 3.42
C ASP A 146 -7.86 -17.85 2.11
N LYS A 147 -8.40 -17.05 1.18
CA LYS A 147 -8.82 -17.52 -0.15
C LYS A 147 -7.67 -17.58 -1.15
N LEU A 148 -6.51 -17.00 -0.84
CA LEU A 148 -5.39 -16.99 -1.77
C LEU A 148 -4.79 -18.40 -1.93
N PRO A 149 -4.19 -18.72 -3.09
CA PRO A 149 -3.46 -19.97 -3.27
C PRO A 149 -2.35 -20.11 -2.22
N ARG A 150 -2.21 -21.28 -1.59
CA ARG A 150 -1.15 -21.49 -0.58
C ARG A 150 0.27 -21.40 -1.15
N ASN A 151 0.43 -21.65 -2.45
CA ASN A 151 1.72 -21.66 -3.14
C ASN A 151 1.99 -20.32 -3.86
N CYS A 152 1.79 -19.19 -3.16
CA CYS A 152 2.18 -17.87 -3.65
C CYS A 152 2.86 -17.06 -2.56
N ILE A 153 3.67 -16.09 -2.97
CA ILE A 153 4.22 -15.07 -2.08
C ILE A 153 3.15 -14.00 -1.91
N THR A 154 2.64 -13.82 -0.70
CA THR A 154 1.65 -12.77 -0.40
C THR A 154 2.34 -11.57 0.22
N ILE A 155 2.07 -10.39 -0.32
CA ILE A 155 2.58 -9.10 0.15
C ILE A 155 1.39 -8.19 0.39
N ILE A 156 1.22 -7.74 1.63
CA ILE A 156 0.19 -6.77 1.99
C ILE A 156 0.82 -5.39 1.97
N VAL A 157 0.21 -4.47 1.22
CA VAL A 157 0.69 -3.10 1.05
C VAL A 157 -0.45 -2.13 1.23
N GLY A 158 -0.12 -0.89 1.56
CA GLY A 158 -1.07 0.20 1.54
C GLY A 158 -1.01 1.05 2.80
N ASP A 159 -2.13 1.68 3.10
CA ASP A 159 -2.26 2.58 4.24
C ASP A 159 -3.23 1.97 5.24
N LEU A 160 -2.64 1.33 6.25
CA LEU A 160 -3.37 0.61 7.30
C LEU A 160 -3.72 1.53 8.49
N ASN A 161 -3.42 2.84 8.42
CA ASN A 161 -3.76 3.81 9.47
C ASN A 161 -3.40 3.36 10.91
N ALA A 162 -2.31 2.59 11.03
CA ALA A 162 -1.88 1.95 12.27
C ALA A 162 -0.53 2.51 12.73
N GLN A 163 -0.41 2.70 14.04
CA GLN A 163 0.85 2.97 14.72
C GLN A 163 1.23 1.70 15.47
N VAL A 164 2.25 1.01 14.99
CA VAL A 164 2.81 -0.18 15.64
C VAL A 164 3.94 0.28 16.53
N GLY A 165 3.96 -0.10 17.80
CA GLY A 165 5.02 0.26 18.76
C GLY A 165 6.24 -0.66 18.69
N ARG A 166 7.05 -0.63 19.75
CA ARG A 166 8.24 -1.50 19.94
C ARG A 166 8.05 -2.45 21.13
N GLU A 167 6.82 -2.73 21.52
CA GLU A 167 6.51 -3.53 22.70
C GLU A 167 7.13 -4.92 22.60
N GLU A 168 7.75 -5.40 23.68
CA GLU A 168 8.52 -6.65 23.66
C GLU A 168 7.66 -7.86 23.31
N ILE A 169 6.39 -7.84 23.74
CA ILE A 169 5.40 -8.87 23.45
C ILE A 169 5.15 -9.08 21.95
N PHE A 170 5.46 -8.09 21.10
CA PHE A 170 5.22 -8.14 19.65
C PHE A 170 6.47 -8.35 18.81
N GLN A 171 7.65 -8.57 19.43
CA GLN A 171 8.93 -8.64 18.71
C GLN A 171 9.02 -9.74 17.62
N ARG A 172 8.16 -10.75 17.67
CA ARG A 172 8.08 -11.80 16.62
C ARG A 172 7.46 -11.29 15.31
N THR A 173 6.58 -10.29 15.41
CA THR A 173 5.75 -9.80 14.30
C THR A 173 6.14 -8.37 13.91
N ALA A 174 6.44 -7.53 14.90
CA ALA A 174 6.90 -6.16 14.77
C ALA A 174 8.38 -6.05 15.16
N GLY A 175 9.14 -5.25 14.42
CA GLY A 175 10.55 -5.00 14.66
C GLY A 175 10.81 -3.84 15.62
N LYS A 176 12.06 -3.74 16.07
CA LYS A 176 12.51 -2.76 17.06
C LYS A 176 12.72 -1.36 16.49
N GLU A 177 12.50 -1.15 15.19
CA GLU A 177 12.80 0.10 14.50
C GLU A 177 11.57 0.97 14.23
N SER A 178 10.44 0.67 14.89
CA SER A 178 9.24 1.51 14.80
C SER A 178 9.48 2.95 15.30
N LEU A 179 8.70 3.94 14.87
CA LEU A 179 8.78 5.31 15.41
C LEU A 179 8.06 5.47 16.75
N HIS A 180 7.22 4.51 17.12
CA HIS A 180 6.35 4.58 18.29
C HIS A 180 6.84 3.64 19.37
N LEU A 181 6.69 4.03 20.64
CA LEU A 181 6.95 3.13 21.78
C LEU A 181 5.78 2.16 21.95
N GLU A 182 4.56 2.67 21.87
CA GLU A 182 3.32 1.92 22.05
C GLU A 182 2.48 1.91 20.76
N SER A 183 1.73 0.83 20.59
CA SER A 183 0.80 0.62 19.49
C SER A 183 -0.55 1.27 19.80
N ASN A 184 -1.16 1.91 18.80
CA ASN A 184 -2.56 2.35 18.91
C ASN A 184 -3.55 1.20 18.63
N SER A 185 -4.86 1.44 18.71
CA SER A 185 -5.87 0.39 18.50
C SER A 185 -5.73 -0.27 17.13
N ASN A 186 -5.58 0.52 16.07
CA ASN A 186 -5.32 -0.01 14.73
C ASN A 186 -4.00 -0.80 14.65
N GLY A 187 -2.96 -0.37 15.37
CA GLY A 187 -1.68 -1.05 15.48
C GLY A 187 -1.80 -2.43 16.09
N ILE A 188 -2.52 -2.54 17.21
CA ILE A 188 -2.79 -3.83 17.86
C ILE A 188 -3.55 -4.76 16.91
N ARG A 189 -4.57 -4.26 16.21
CA ARG A 189 -5.34 -5.06 15.23
C ARG A 189 -4.47 -5.59 14.11
N LEU A 190 -3.58 -4.75 13.57
CA LEU A 190 -2.62 -5.15 12.55
C LEU A 190 -1.66 -6.22 13.07
N ILE A 191 -1.10 -6.04 14.27
CA ILE A 191 -0.17 -7.01 14.87
C ILE A 191 -0.87 -8.34 15.09
N SER A 192 -2.09 -8.34 15.64
CA SER A 192 -2.88 -9.54 15.86
C SER A 192 -3.17 -10.29 14.55
N PHE A 193 -3.57 -9.57 13.50
CA PHE A 193 -3.76 -10.14 12.17
C PHE A 193 -2.46 -10.70 11.58
N ALA A 194 -1.36 -9.96 11.68
CA ALA A 194 -0.08 -10.40 11.14
C ALA A 194 0.44 -11.63 11.91
N ALA A 195 0.30 -11.65 13.23
CA ALA A 195 0.67 -12.80 14.05
C ALA A 195 -0.18 -14.04 13.75
N SER A 196 -1.49 -13.90 13.50
CA SER A 196 -2.35 -15.05 13.20
C SER A 196 -2.10 -15.67 11.82
N LYS A 197 -1.45 -14.94 10.92
CA LYS A 197 -1.11 -15.38 9.55
C LYS A 197 0.39 -15.59 9.33
N ASP A 198 1.18 -15.64 10.40
CA ASP A 198 2.65 -15.78 10.37
C ASP A 198 3.34 -14.73 9.47
N LEU A 199 2.81 -13.51 9.45
CA LEU A 199 3.34 -12.37 8.70
C LEU A 199 4.28 -11.52 9.57
N ILE A 200 5.19 -10.82 8.90
CA ILE A 200 6.11 -9.86 9.52
C ILE A 200 5.79 -8.45 9.03
N ILE A 201 5.66 -7.50 9.96
CA ILE A 201 5.44 -6.08 9.65
C ILE A 201 6.78 -5.47 9.27
N SER A 202 7.15 -5.57 8.01
CA SER A 202 8.51 -5.23 7.56
C SER A 202 8.85 -3.73 7.72
N SER A 203 7.84 -2.87 7.88
CA SER A 203 8.00 -1.43 8.10
C SER A 203 8.67 -1.04 9.41
N THR A 204 8.69 -1.97 10.36
CA THR A 204 9.24 -1.82 11.71
C THR A 204 10.57 -2.55 11.88
N GLN A 205 11.02 -3.28 10.86
CA GLN A 205 12.26 -4.08 10.88
C GLN A 205 13.51 -3.29 10.49
N PHE A 206 13.35 -2.16 9.80
CA PHE A 206 14.47 -1.40 9.25
C PHE A 206 14.51 0.02 9.79
N GLN A 207 15.72 0.48 10.14
CA GLN A 207 15.97 1.87 10.53
C GLN A 207 15.53 2.83 9.42
N ARG A 208 14.66 3.78 9.80
CA ARG A 208 14.36 4.92 8.94
C ARG A 208 15.56 5.88 9.00
N LYS A 209 15.89 6.53 7.88
CA LYS A 209 16.92 7.57 7.86
C LYS A 209 16.56 8.67 8.88
N LYS A 210 17.51 9.02 9.76
CA LYS A 210 17.37 10.16 10.68
C LYS A 210 17.23 11.45 9.86
N TYR A 211 16.20 12.24 10.15
CA TYR A 211 16.05 13.57 9.59
C TYR A 211 16.99 14.52 10.35
N ILE A 212 17.94 15.16 9.65
CA ILE A 212 18.60 16.38 10.16
C ILE A 212 17.63 17.53 9.84
N ASN A 213 17.16 18.24 10.87
CA ASN A 213 16.39 19.48 10.70
C ASN A 213 17.33 20.54 10.13
N ILE A 214 17.28 20.77 8.83
CA ILE A 214 17.83 21.98 8.22
C ILE A 214 16.70 23.01 8.21
N PRO A 215 16.84 24.19 8.86
CA PRO A 215 15.81 25.21 8.82
C PRO A 215 15.68 25.73 7.39
N GLY A 216 14.57 25.41 6.73
CA GLY A 216 14.21 25.95 5.42
C GLY A 216 13.40 27.25 5.54
N PRO A 217 13.36 28.08 4.48
CA PRO A 217 12.58 29.32 4.44
C PRO A 217 11.08 29.06 4.65
N PRO A 218 10.28 30.07 5.04
CA PRO A 218 8.93 29.89 5.55
C PRO A 218 8.06 29.10 4.57
N GLN A 219 7.64 27.91 5.00
CA GLN A 219 6.86 26.97 4.19
C GLN A 219 5.39 27.35 4.20
N VAL A 220 4.79 27.37 3.01
CA VAL A 220 3.34 27.37 2.80
C VAL A 220 2.76 26.11 3.46
N GLU A 221 1.85 26.29 4.40
CA GLU A 221 1.17 25.22 5.13
C GLU A 221 0.49 24.22 4.18
N GLY A 222 0.63 22.91 4.43
CA GLY A 222 -0.33 21.92 3.87
C GLY A 222 0.19 20.55 3.43
N LEU A 223 1.50 20.27 3.47
CA LEU A 223 2.04 18.97 3.01
C LEU A 223 2.81 18.22 4.09
N LYS A 224 2.07 17.53 4.96
CA LYS A 224 2.56 16.32 5.63
C LYS A 224 1.74 15.12 5.15
N ALA A 225 2.29 14.33 4.24
CA ALA A 225 1.81 12.99 3.97
C ALA A 225 2.49 12.04 4.98
N LYS A 226 1.69 11.30 5.75
CA LYS A 226 2.12 10.19 6.61
C LYS A 226 1.45 8.94 6.05
N SER A 227 2.22 8.05 5.44
CA SER A 227 1.83 6.65 5.34
C SER A 227 3.09 5.79 5.32
N THR A 228 3.11 4.77 6.16
CA THR A 228 4.09 3.68 6.11
C THR A 228 3.51 2.52 6.88
N ILE A 229 3.07 1.46 6.19
CA ILE A 229 3.12 0.08 6.68
C ILE A 229 3.47 -0.82 5.49
N TYR A 230 4.35 -1.78 5.74
CA TYR A 230 4.85 -2.82 4.85
C TYR A 230 4.59 -4.18 5.52
#